data_AF-A0A2M8ND78-F1
#
_entry.id   AF-A0A2M8ND78-F1
#
_cell.length_a   1.000
_cell.length_b   1.000
_cell.length_c   1.000
_cell.angle_alpha   90.00
_cell.angle_beta   90.00
_cell.angle_gamma   90.00
#
_symmetry.space_group_name_H-M   'P 1'
#
loop_
_entity.id
_entity.type
_entity.pdbx_description
1 polymer ?
#
loop_
_entity_poly.entity_id
_entity_poly.type
_entity_poly.pdbx_seq_one_letter_code
_entity_poly.pdbx_strand_id
1 'polypeptide(L)' 'MIYKVSYVVKDGDFPGGIRNETERPMVGSLVKIGPRTFEIIEIHEMMPPRDGFQFLHALVAEPSEAKSSADSYF' A
#
# COMPACT_ATOMS: atom_id res chain seq x y z
N MET A 1 11.35 0.32 13.03
CA MET A 1 9.95 -0.13 13.07
C MET A 1 9.67 -0.84 11.75
N ILE A 2 9.07 -2.03 11.78
CA ILE A 2 8.66 -2.76 10.57
C ILE A 2 7.13 -2.74 10.47
N TYR A 3 6.60 -2.37 9.31
CA TYR A 3 5.18 -2.42 9.04
C TYR A 3 4.87 -3.74 8.34
N LYS A 4 4.09 -4.62 8.97
CA LYS A 4 3.61 -5.84 8.35
C LYS A 4 2.28 -5.54 7.66
N VAL A 5 2.35 -5.33 6.34
CA VAL A 5 1.23 -4.82 5.56
C VAL A 5 0.57 -5.97 4.80
N SER A 6 -0.73 -6.15 5.02
CA SER A 6 -1.59 -7.00 4.20
C SER A 6 -2.21 -6.14 3.11
N TYR A 7 -1.71 -6.27 1.88
CA TYR A 7 -2.28 -5.63 0.70
C TYR A 7 -3.42 -6.48 0.15
N VAL A 8 -4.61 -5.89 0.08
CA VAL A 8 -5.81 -6.50 -0.50
C VAL A 8 -6.19 -5.72 -1.74
N VAL A 9 -6.27 -6.42 -2.87
CA VAL A 9 -6.68 -5.82 -4.13
C VAL A 9 -8.20 -5.69 -4.13
N LYS A 10 -8.69 -4.47 -4.37
CA LYS A 10 -10.09 -4.15 -4.50
C LYS A 10 -10.72 -5.04 -5.59
N ASP A 11 -11.96 -5.44 -5.36
CA ASP A 11 -12.77 -6.32 -6.24
C ASP A 11 -12.25 -7.77 -6.35
N GLY A 12 -11.05 -8.09 -5.83
CA GLY A 12 -10.55 -9.45 -5.70
C GLY A 12 -10.03 -10.07 -7.00
N ASP A 13 -9.91 -9.28 -8.07
CA ASP A 13 -9.49 -9.75 -9.40
C ASP A 13 -7.99 -10.10 -9.51
N PHE A 14 -7.21 -9.83 -8.46
CA PHE A 14 -5.79 -10.15 -8.39
C PHE A 14 -5.40 -10.61 -6.97
N PRO A 15 -4.52 -11.62 -6.83
CA PRO A 15 -4.05 -12.04 -5.51
C PRO A 15 -3.33 -10.89 -4.81
N GLY A 16 -3.78 -10.56 -3.60
CA GLY A 16 -3.08 -9.65 -2.71
C GLY A 16 -1.75 -10.22 -2.20
N GLY A 17 -1.21 -9.64 -1.14
CA GLY A 17 0.02 -10.14 -0.54
C GLY A 17 0.34 -9.52 0.80
N ILE A 18 1.12 -10.23 1.60
CA ILE A 18 1.63 -9.71 2.87
C ILE A 18 3.11 -9.43 2.72
N ARG A 19 3.54 -8.21 3.08
CA ARG A 19 4.94 -7.78 3.01
C ARG A 19 5.35 -7.05 4.27
N ASN A 20 6.66 -7.07 4.54
CA ASN A 20 7.27 -6.21 5.53
C ASN A 20 7.76 -4.95 4.80
N GLU A 21 7.30 -3.78 5.23
CA GLU A 21 7.77 -2.48 4.75
C GLU A 21 8.60 -1.79 5.85
N THR A 22 9.67 -1.11 5.45
CA THR A 22 10.50 -0.30 6.35
C THR A 22 9.93 1.11 6.52
N GLU A 23 9.08 1.54 5.60
CA GLU A 23 8.39 2.83 5.61
C GLU A 23 6.89 2.61 5.78
N ARG A 24 6.21 3.56 6.44
CA ARG A 24 4.77 3.46 6.65
C ARG A 24 4.09 3.64 5.29
N PRO A 25 3.23 2.70 4.85
CA PRO A 25 2.44 2.92 3.65
C PRO A 25 1.55 4.16 3.82
N MET A 26 1.30 4.87 2.72
CA MET A 26 0.41 6.03 2.71
C MET A 26 -0.65 5.87 1.64
N VAL A 27 -1.83 6.42 1.89
CA VAL A 27 -2.88 6.54 0.86
C VAL A 27 -2.37 7.42 -0.27
N GLY A 28 -2.60 6.99 -1.51
CA GLY A 28 -2.10 7.60 -2.74
C GLY A 28 -0.72 7.13 -3.18
N SER A 29 0.01 6.35 -2.36
CA SER A 29 1.28 5.75 -2.78
C SER A 29 1.03 4.57 -3.71
N LEU A 30 1.97 4.36 -4.64
CA LEU A 30 1.96 3.20 -5.53
C LEU A 30 2.74 2.03 -4.91
N VAL A 31 2.19 0.83 -5.02
CA VAL A 31 2.82 -0.41 -4.58
C VAL A 31 2.80 -1.44 -5.69
N LYS A 32 3.93 -2.14 -5.85
CA LYS A 32 4.03 -3.27 -6.78
C LYS A 32 3.67 -4.57 -6.06
N ILE A 33 2.69 -5.29 -6.60
CA ILE A 33 2.25 -6.62 -6.13
C ILE A 33 2.40 -7.58 -7.31
N GLY A 34 3.41 -8.47 -7.21
CA GLY A 34 3.81 -9.31 -8.32
C GLY A 34 4.21 -8.49 -9.56
N PRO A 35 3.60 -8.72 -10.75
CA PRO A 35 3.89 -7.97 -11.96
C PRO A 35 3.10 -6.65 -12.08
N ARG A 36 2.09 -6.40 -11.22
CA ARG A 36 1.19 -5.23 -11.34
C ARG A 36 1.50 -4.16 -10.31
N THR A 37 1.15 -2.92 -10.66
CA THR A 37 1.22 -1.75 -9.77
C THR A 37 -0.19 -1.34 -9.38
N PHE A 38 -0.39 -1.01 -8.12
CA PHE A 38 -1.66 -0.57 -7.55
C PHE A 38 -1.46 0.69 -6.72
N GLU A 39 -2.50 1.51 -6.59
CA GLU A 39 -2.55 2.67 -5.70
C GLU A 39 -3.18 2.25 -4.37
N ILE A 40 -2.56 2.63 -3.25
CA ILE A 40 -3.13 2.44 -1.92
C ILE A 40 -4.25 3.45 -1.74
N ILE A 41 -5.47 2.96 -1.49
CA ILE A 41 -6.65 3.83 -1.35
C ILE A 41 -7.16 3.90 0.09
N GLU A 42 -6.85 2.90 0.92
CA GLU A 42 -7.21 2.88 2.33
C GLU A 42 -6.15 2.15 3.15
N ILE A 43 -5.94 2.59 4.39
CA ILE A 43 -5.08 1.92 5.36
C ILE A 43 -5.83 1.79 6.68
N HIS A 44 -5.92 0.57 7.17
CA HIS A 44 -6.48 0.24 8.47
C HIS A 44 -5.38 -0.30 9.39
N GLU A 45 -5.30 0.23 10.61
CA GLU A 45 -4.43 -0.31 11.65
C GLU A 45 -5.15 -1.47 12.35
N MET A 46 -4.62 -2.67 12.20
CA MET A 46 -5.26 -3.88 12.75
C MET A 46 -5.05 -3.99 14.27
N MET A 47 -3.93 -3.49 14.76
CA MET A 47 -3.59 -3.44 16.17
C MET A 47 -2.52 -2.37 16.44
N PRO A 48 -2.47 -1.85 17.69
CA PRO A 48 -1.40 -0.95 18.09
C PRO A 48 -0.01 -1.56 17.86
N PRO A 49 1.02 -0.73 17.55
CA PRO A 49 2.39 -1.20 17.41
C PRO A 49 2.89 -1.95 18.66
N ARG A 50 3.61 -3.05 18.46
CA ARG A 50 4.21 -3.86 19.52
C ARG A 50 5.57 -4.39 19.08
N ASP A 51 6.55 -4.37 20.00
CA ASP A 51 7.86 -4.99 19.82
C ASP A 51 8.57 -4.62 18.51
N GLY A 52 8.40 -3.38 18.05
CA GLY A 52 9.00 -2.88 16.82
C GLY A 52 8.26 -3.25 15.53
N PHE A 53 7.05 -3.81 15.63
CA PHE A 53 6.14 -4.10 14.53
C PHE A 53 4.83 -3.33 14.61
N GLN A 54 4.24 -3.02 13.46
CA GLN A 54 2.87 -2.53 13.33
C GLN A 54 2.16 -3.31 12.22
N PHE A 55 0.96 -3.83 12.50
CA PHE A 55 0.18 -4.60 11.54
C PHE A 55 -0.83 -3.69 10.85
N LEU A 56 -0.71 -3.58 9.54
CA LEU A 56 -1.55 -2.72 8.71
C LEU A 56 -2.26 -3.56 7.65
N HIS A 57 -3.49 -3.18 7.35
CA HIS A 57 -4.23 -3.66 6.19
C HIS A 57 -4.32 -2.50 5.20
N ALA A 58 -3.87 -2.71 3.96
CA ALA A 58 -3.93 -1.70 2.91
C ALA A 58 -4.84 -2.20 1.79
N LEU A 59 -5.92 -1.47 1.52
CA LEU A 59 -6.75 -1.71 0.34
C LEU A 59 -6.10 -0.99 -0.84
N VAL A 60 -5.93 -1.70 -1.95
CA VAL A 60 -5.30 -1.17 -3.16
C VAL A 60 -6.21 -1.34 -4.37
N ALA A 61 -6.16 -0.40 -5.30
CA ALA A 61 -6.92 -0.44 -6.55
C ALA A 61 -6.00 -0.20 -7.75
N GLU A 62 -6.48 -0.47 -8.96
CA GLU A 62 -5.75 -0.05 -10.15
C GLU A 62 -5.52 1.48 -10.08
N PRO A 63 -4.31 1.97 -10.38
CA PRO A 63 -4.01 3.38 -10.28
C PRO A 63 -4.96 4.18 -11.17
N SER A 64 -5.58 5.22 -10.62
CA SER A 64 -6.28 6.17 -11.48
C SER A 64 -5.25 6.88 -12.37
N GLU A 65 -5.54 7.12 -13.65
CA GLU A 65 -4.62 7.78 -14.60
C GLU A 65 -4.25 9.24 -14.21
N ALA A 66 -4.65 9.73 -13.04
CA ALA A 66 -4.61 11.13 -12.65
C ALA A 66 -3.34 11.61 -11.91
N LYS A 67 -2.23 10.87 -11.91
CA LYS A 67 -0.95 11.34 -11.34
C LYS A 67 0.29 11.00 -12.18
N SER A 68 0.18 11.17 -13.49
CA SER A 68 1.34 11.31 -14.38
C SER A 68 1.52 12.77 -14.80
N SER A 69 2.05 13.59 -13.90
CA SER A 69 2.67 14.89 -14.23
C SER A 69 3.55 15.25 -13.03
N ALA A 70 4.86 15.01 -13.12
CA ALA A 70 5.79 16.05 -13.55
C ALA A 70 5.83 17.27 -12.62
N ASP A 71 6.03 17.06 -11.32
CA ASP A 71 6.62 18.09 -10.44
C ASP A 71 8.15 18.02 -10.54
N SER A 72 8.65 18.26 -11.75
CA SER A 72 9.98 18.79 -11.96
C SER A 72 9.76 20.21 -12.46
N TYR A 73 9.79 21.20 -11.57
CA TYR A 73 10.19 22.60 -11.79
C TYR A 73 9.79 23.40 -10.54
N PHE A 74 10.63 23.37 -9.51
CA PHE A 74 11.07 24.55 -8.75
C PHE A 74 12.39 24.22 -8.03
#